data_AF-A0A517Z6E9-F1
#
_entry.id   AF-A0A517Z6E9-F1
#
_cell.length_a   1.000
_cell.length_b   1.000
_cell.length_c   1.000
_cell.angle_alpha   90.00
_cell.angle_beta   90.00
_cell.angle_gamma   90.00
#
_symmetry.space_group_name_H-M   'P 1'
#
loop_
_entity.id
_entity.type
_entity.pdbx_description
1 polymer ?
#
loop_
_entity_poly.entity_id
_entity_poly.type
_entity_poly.pdbx_seq_one_letter_code
_entity_poly.pdbx_strand_id
1 'polypeptide(L)'
;MYDAGPKDGRYRVLVDRLWPRGISKDDLDADAWLKEVAPSDDLRKWFGHDADKWDEFRRRYRAELPEHEDDCRQLVDRARRQTVELVYAARDDHHNNAVVLAEYLEELECRRRWDEGWIVGGHTTPVKDQLKEAGGLWYMRHRVWTMPDRETWEYAQSLLPGEF
;
A
#
# COMPACT_ATOMS: atom_id res chain seq x y z
N MET A 1 2.64 -18.59 -1.24
CA MET A 1 2.18 -19.83 -0.57
C MET A 1 0.93 -19.46 0.23
N TYR A 2 -0.19 -20.18 0.10
CA TYR A 2 -1.41 -19.86 0.85
C TYR A 2 -1.40 -20.60 2.19
N ASP A 3 -0.72 -20.01 3.16
CA ASP A 3 -0.86 -20.40 4.57
C ASP A 3 -1.66 -19.30 5.26
N ALA A 4 -2.97 -19.49 5.33
CA ALA A 4 -3.84 -18.58 6.07
C ALA A 4 -3.66 -18.90 7.56
N GLY A 5 -2.60 -18.37 8.16
CA GLY A 5 -2.42 -18.38 9.61
C GLY A 5 -3.59 -17.70 10.35
N PRO A 6 -3.55 -17.59 11.68
CA PRO A 6 -4.57 -16.86 12.43
C PRO A 6 -4.81 -15.46 11.86
N LYS A 7 -6.08 -15.09 11.69
CA LYS A 7 -6.48 -13.79 11.13
C LYS A 7 -6.18 -12.63 12.07
N ASP A 8 -6.03 -12.87 13.38
CA ASP A 8 -5.56 -11.91 14.40
C ASP A 8 -6.14 -10.48 14.27
N GLY A 9 -7.43 -10.37 13.91
CA GLY A 9 -8.10 -9.07 13.72
C GLY A 9 -7.70 -8.30 12.46
N ARG A 10 -7.00 -8.93 11.51
CA ARG A 10 -6.63 -8.37 10.20
C ARG A 10 -7.79 -8.46 9.22
N TYR A 11 -7.84 -7.47 8.33
CA TYR A 11 -8.77 -7.44 7.22
C TYR A 11 -8.10 -8.00 5.96
N ARG A 12 -8.49 -9.21 5.56
CA ARG A 12 -7.90 -9.93 4.42
C ARG A 12 -8.61 -9.58 3.13
N VAL A 13 -7.85 -9.15 2.14
CA VAL A 13 -8.39 -8.77 0.83
C VAL A 13 -7.66 -9.54 -0.26
N LEU A 14 -8.41 -10.34 -1.02
CA LEU A 14 -7.89 -10.94 -2.25
C LEU A 14 -7.76 -9.85 -3.31
N VAL A 15 -6.54 -9.66 -3.82
CA VAL A 15 -6.21 -8.63 -4.84
C VAL A 15 -5.78 -9.23 -6.17
N ASP A 16 -6.06 -10.51 -6.37
CA ASP A 16 -5.94 -11.15 -7.68
C ASP A 16 -7.24 -11.05 -8.46
N ARG A 17 -7.09 -10.91 -9.78
CA ARG A 17 -8.19 -10.95 -10.73
C ARG A 17 -8.92 -12.30 -10.70
N LEU A 18 -8.17 -13.38 -10.43
CA LEU A 18 -8.65 -14.75 -10.46
C LEU A 18 -8.67 -15.33 -9.05
N TRP A 19 -9.75 -16.04 -8.75
CA TRP A 19 -9.82 -16.86 -7.55
C TRP A 19 -8.81 -18.01 -7.63
N PRO A 20 -8.03 -18.29 -6.57
CA PRO A 20 -7.07 -19.39 -6.57
C PRO A 20 -7.75 -20.75 -6.75
N ARG A 21 -7.21 -21.56 -7.66
CA ARG A 21 -7.78 -22.88 -7.94
C ARG A 21 -7.62 -23.79 -6.73
N GLY A 22 -8.70 -24.49 -6.37
CA GLY A 22 -8.70 -25.51 -5.32
C GLY A 22 -8.74 -24.96 -3.89
N ILE A 23 -8.92 -23.65 -3.71
CA ILE A 23 -9.09 -23.02 -2.39
C ILE A 23 -10.56 -22.62 -2.24
N SER A 24 -11.22 -23.02 -1.15
CA SER A 24 -12.58 -22.57 -0.87
C SER A 24 -12.59 -21.14 -0.33
N LYS A 25 -13.77 -20.49 -0.31
CA LYS A 25 -13.90 -19.16 0.33
C LYS A 25 -13.56 -19.20 1.81
N ASP A 26 -13.94 -20.28 2.47
CA ASP A 26 -13.71 -20.47 3.90
C ASP A 26 -12.21 -20.70 4.17
N ASP A 27 -11.51 -21.44 3.30
CA ASP A 27 -10.06 -21.66 3.45
C ASP A 27 -9.24 -20.39 3.19
N LEU A 28 -9.69 -19.53 2.27
CA LEU A 28 -9.01 -18.26 1.99
C LEU A 28 -9.25 -17.23 3.12
N ASP A 29 -10.39 -17.34 3.81
CA ASP A 29 -10.82 -16.44 4.90
C ASP A 29 -10.65 -14.94 4.56
N ALA A 30 -10.93 -14.61 3.29
CA ALA A 30 -10.87 -13.25 2.79
C ALA A 30 -12.17 -12.50 3.14
N ASP A 31 -12.04 -11.31 3.74
CA ASP A 31 -13.16 -10.43 4.03
C ASP A 31 -13.70 -9.74 2.78
N ALA A 32 -12.84 -9.56 1.77
CA ALA A 32 -13.20 -8.96 0.49
C ALA A 32 -12.38 -9.54 -0.67
N TRP A 33 -12.94 -9.41 -1.87
CA TRP A 33 -12.26 -9.69 -3.13
C TRP A 33 -12.35 -8.48 -4.04
N LEU A 34 -11.23 -7.75 -4.16
CA LEU A 34 -11.13 -6.54 -4.99
C LEU A 34 -10.43 -6.87 -6.30
N LYS A 35 -11.14 -7.56 -7.17
CA LYS A 35 -10.63 -7.94 -8.50
C LYS A 35 -10.41 -6.76 -9.45
N GLU A 36 -10.97 -5.58 -9.16
CA GLU A 36 -10.83 -4.39 -10.01
C GLU A 36 -9.51 -3.66 -9.75
N VAL A 37 -8.97 -3.73 -8.52
CA VAL A 37 -7.63 -3.19 -8.25
C VAL A 37 -6.52 -4.12 -8.73
N ALA A 38 -6.84 -5.33 -9.20
CA ALA A 38 -5.88 -6.29 -9.75
C ALA A 38 -5.42 -5.89 -11.16
N PRO A 39 -4.24 -6.32 -11.64
CA PRO A 39 -3.81 -6.03 -13.00
C PRO A 39 -4.79 -6.62 -14.02
N SER A 40 -4.93 -5.93 -15.16
CA SER A 40 -5.77 -6.38 -16.27
C SER A 40 -5.37 -7.79 -16.75
N ASP A 41 -6.31 -8.51 -17.37
CA ASP A 41 -6.03 -9.85 -17.87
C ASP A 41 -4.92 -9.87 -18.93
N ASP A 42 -4.82 -8.83 -19.74
CA ASP A 42 -3.79 -8.70 -20.77
C ASP A 42 -2.43 -8.39 -20.14
N LEU A 43 -2.38 -7.50 -19.15
CA LEU A 43 -1.14 -7.20 -18.43
C LEU A 43 -0.64 -8.42 -17.64
N ARG A 44 -1.55 -9.14 -16.97
CA ARG A 44 -1.23 -10.38 -16.24
C ARG A 44 -0.66 -11.46 -17.16
N LYS A 45 -1.25 -11.67 -18.35
CA LYS A 45 -0.75 -12.62 -19.35
C LYS A 45 0.61 -12.20 -19.91
N TRP A 46 0.77 -10.90 -20.19
CA TRP A 46 2.01 -10.34 -20.73
C TRP A 46 3.19 -10.46 -19.75
N PHE A 47 2.94 -10.16 -18.47
CA PHE A 47 3.94 -10.28 -17.41
C PHE A 47 4.38 -11.73 -17.25
N GLY A 48 3.42 -12.66 -17.16
CA GLY A 48 3.71 -14.10 -17.12
C GLY A 48 4.66 -14.53 -16.00
N HIS A 49 4.80 -13.71 -14.94
CA HIS A 49 5.79 -13.86 -13.86
C HIS A 49 7.25 -13.87 -14.32
N ASP A 50 7.54 -13.16 -15.40
CA ASP A 50 8.89 -12.97 -15.93
C ASP A 50 9.59 -11.82 -15.20
N ALA A 51 10.62 -12.15 -14.41
CA ALA A 51 11.36 -11.17 -13.60
C ALA A 51 12.00 -10.07 -14.45
N ASP A 52 12.42 -10.37 -15.69
CA ASP A 52 13.02 -9.38 -16.60
C ASP A 52 12.00 -8.30 -17.03
N LYS A 53 10.70 -8.60 -16.92
CA LYS A 53 9.60 -7.67 -17.23
C LYS A 53 9.11 -6.90 -16.01
N TRP A 54 9.65 -7.16 -14.82
CA TRP A 54 9.11 -6.64 -13.57
C TRP A 54 8.99 -5.11 -13.55
N ASP A 55 10.05 -4.38 -13.89
CA ASP A 55 10.04 -2.92 -13.83
C ASP A 55 9.00 -2.32 -14.79
N GLU A 56 8.83 -2.93 -15.96
CA GLU A 56 7.81 -2.52 -16.91
C GLU A 56 6.40 -2.92 -16.46
N PHE A 57 6.24 -4.10 -15.86
CA PHE A 57 4.98 -4.52 -15.24
C PHE A 57 4.54 -3.53 -14.16
N ARG A 58 5.45 -3.14 -13.26
CA ARG A 58 5.18 -2.12 -12.23
C ARG A 58 4.68 -0.82 -12.86
N ARG A 59 5.38 -0.32 -13.89
CA ARG A 59 4.98 0.92 -14.58
C ARG A 59 3.60 0.81 -15.20
N ARG A 60 3.32 -0.26 -15.95
CA ARG A 60 2.02 -0.47 -16.61
C ARG A 60 0.89 -0.65 -15.61
N TYR A 61 1.10 -1.47 -14.58
CA TYR A 61 0.08 -1.73 -13.59
C TYR A 61 -0.27 -0.46 -12.79
N ARG A 62 0.73 0.34 -12.40
CA ARG A 62 0.48 1.65 -11.78
C ARG A 62 -0.29 2.62 -12.67
N ALA A 63 -0.24 2.46 -13.99
CA ALA A 63 -1.02 3.27 -14.91
C ALA A 63 -2.49 2.81 -15.03
N GLU A 64 -2.81 1.56 -14.67
CA GLU A 64 -4.18 1.03 -14.61
C GLU A 64 -4.91 1.45 -13.32
N LEU A 65 -4.18 1.56 -12.20
CA LEU A 65 -4.77 1.83 -10.87
C LEU A 65 -5.58 3.14 -10.73
N PRO A 66 -5.28 4.25 -11.43
CA PRO A 66 -6.10 5.46 -11.39
C PRO A 66 -7.55 5.26 -11.85
N GLU A 67 -7.82 4.28 -12.72
CA GLU A 67 -9.20 3.95 -13.14
C GLU A 67 -10.03 3.36 -12.00
N HIS A 68 -9.37 2.83 -10.98
CA HIS A 68 -9.96 2.20 -9.78
C HIS A 68 -9.51 2.92 -8.51
N GLU A 69 -9.28 4.23 -8.59
CA GLU A 69 -8.77 5.02 -7.47
C GLU A 69 -9.75 5.00 -6.27
N ASP A 70 -11.06 4.97 -6.50
CA ASP A 70 -12.06 4.91 -5.43
C ASP A 70 -11.99 3.60 -4.61
N ASP A 71 -11.74 2.47 -5.27
CA ASP A 71 -11.53 1.18 -4.59
C ASP A 71 -10.21 1.19 -3.80
N CYS A 72 -9.17 1.80 -4.37
CA CYS A 72 -7.89 2.01 -3.68
C CYS A 72 -8.06 2.91 -2.44
N ARG A 73 -8.84 4.00 -2.54
CA ARG A 73 -9.14 4.90 -1.42
C ARG A 73 -9.91 4.18 -0.32
N GLN A 74 -10.88 3.34 -0.66
CA GLN A 74 -11.58 2.51 0.32
C GLN A 74 -10.63 1.58 1.08
N LEU A 75 -9.65 0.98 0.39
CA LEU A 75 -8.61 0.17 1.04
C LEU A 75 -7.75 1.01 1.99
N VAL A 76 -7.28 2.18 1.57
CA VAL A 76 -6.52 3.11 2.43
C VAL A 76 -7.33 3.47 3.67
N ASP A 77 -8.61 3.80 3.52
CA ASP A 77 -9.49 4.13 4.64
C ASP A 77 -9.75 2.94 5.58
N ARG A 78 -9.60 1.70 5.12
CA ARG A 78 -9.59 0.52 5.99
C ARG A 78 -8.25 0.32 6.67
N ALA A 79 -7.14 0.52 5.96
CA ALA A 79 -5.79 0.42 6.49
C ALA A 79 -5.54 1.43 7.63
N ARG A 80 -6.23 2.58 7.62
CA ARG A 80 -6.21 3.56 8.71
C ARG A 80 -6.85 3.08 10.01
N ARG A 81 -7.74 2.08 9.95
CA ARG A 81 -8.53 1.59 11.09
C ARG A 81 -8.05 0.25 11.63
N GLN A 82 -7.45 -0.56 10.78
CA GLN A 82 -6.97 -1.90 11.12
C GLN A 82 -5.91 -2.36 10.11
N THR A 83 -5.16 -3.40 10.47
CA THR A 83 -4.18 -4.00 9.56
C THR A 83 -4.92 -4.64 8.37
N VAL A 84 -4.57 -4.21 7.16
CA VAL A 84 -5.06 -4.82 5.90
C VAL A 84 -4.00 -5.79 5.38
N GLU A 85 -4.40 -7.02 5.15
CA GLU A 85 -3.56 -8.08 4.58
C GLU A 85 -3.96 -8.31 3.12
N LEU A 86 -3.04 -8.00 2.20
CA LEU A 86 -3.25 -8.23 0.77
C LEU A 86 -2.91 -9.68 0.42
N VAL A 87 -3.91 -10.43 0.00
CA VAL A 87 -3.80 -11.86 -0.34
C VAL A 87 -3.65 -12.01 -1.85
N TYR A 88 -2.66 -12.80 -2.28
CA TYR A 88 -2.32 -13.02 -3.69
C TYR A 88 -1.78 -14.44 -3.95
N ALA A 89 -1.79 -14.87 -5.21
CA ALA A 89 -1.48 -16.22 -5.69
C ALA A 89 -0.06 -16.43 -6.17
N ALA A 90 0.64 -15.34 -6.47
CA ALA A 90 1.99 -15.41 -6.97
C ALA A 90 2.87 -16.22 -6.01
N ARG A 91 3.72 -17.09 -6.58
CA ARG A 91 4.72 -17.83 -5.81
C ARG A 91 5.94 -16.96 -5.47
N ASP A 92 6.11 -15.84 -6.16
CA ASP A 92 7.16 -14.87 -5.93
C ASP A 92 6.65 -13.78 -4.98
N ASP A 93 7.24 -13.74 -3.78
CA ASP A 93 6.85 -12.79 -2.74
C ASP A 93 7.38 -11.36 -3.00
N HIS A 94 8.34 -11.20 -3.93
CA HIS A 94 8.93 -9.90 -4.27
C HIS A 94 8.37 -9.31 -5.57
N HIS A 95 8.05 -10.15 -6.56
CA HIS A 95 7.56 -9.73 -7.87
C HIS A 95 6.10 -10.11 -8.09
N ASN A 96 5.20 -9.44 -7.36
CA ASN A 96 3.76 -9.66 -7.45
C ASN A 96 2.95 -8.36 -7.44
N ASN A 97 1.70 -8.45 -7.89
CA ASN A 97 0.74 -7.35 -7.92
C ASN A 97 0.49 -6.74 -6.53
N ALA A 98 0.47 -7.54 -5.46
CA ALA A 98 0.21 -7.01 -4.13
C ALA A 98 1.29 -6.02 -3.67
N VAL A 99 2.57 -6.25 -4.01
CA VAL A 99 3.67 -5.30 -3.74
C VAL A 99 3.42 -3.96 -4.44
N VAL A 100 3.08 -3.98 -5.73
CA VAL A 100 2.84 -2.76 -6.50
C VAL A 100 1.61 -2.00 -5.99
N LEU A 101 0.56 -2.74 -5.63
CA LEU A 101 -0.65 -2.17 -5.06
C LEU A 101 -0.35 -1.52 -3.70
N ALA A 102 0.37 -2.20 -2.81
CA ALA A 102 0.76 -1.64 -1.52
C ALA A 102 1.53 -0.31 -1.67
N GLU A 103 2.53 -0.26 -2.55
CA GLU A 103 3.28 0.96 -2.87
C GLU A 103 2.38 2.09 -3.42
N TYR A 104 1.32 1.74 -4.16
CA TYR A 104 0.36 2.72 -4.67
C TYR A 104 -0.57 3.25 -3.59
N LEU A 105 -1.06 2.37 -2.70
CA LEU A 105 -1.89 2.75 -1.56
C LEU A 105 -1.14 3.67 -0.59
N GLU A 106 0.14 3.39 -0.32
CA GLU A 106 1.01 4.28 0.45
C GLU A 106 1.20 5.66 -0.21
N GLU A 107 1.33 5.70 -1.54
CA GLU A 107 1.43 6.95 -2.29
C GLU A 107 0.13 7.77 -2.19
N LEU A 108 -1.03 7.12 -2.29
CA LEU A 108 -2.33 7.77 -2.13
C LEU A 108 -2.49 8.36 -0.72
N GLU A 109 -2.11 7.61 0.31
CA GLU A 109 -2.16 8.12 1.69
C GLU A 109 -1.19 9.29 1.90
N CYS A 110 0.03 9.21 1.35
CA CYS A 110 0.96 10.34 1.38
C CYS A 110 0.41 11.58 0.68
N ARG A 111 -0.25 11.41 -0.47
CA ARG A 111 -0.87 12.50 -1.23
C ARG A 111 -2.01 13.15 -0.42
N ARG A 112 -2.87 12.34 0.20
CA ARG A 112 -3.94 12.83 1.09
C ARG A 112 -3.38 13.69 2.22
N ARG A 113 -2.39 13.17 2.95
CA ARG A 113 -1.76 13.89 4.08
C ARG A 113 -1.03 15.16 3.63
N TRP A 114 -0.45 15.14 2.43
CA TRP A 114 0.13 16.32 1.80
C TRP A 114 -0.94 17.39 1.55
N ASP A 115 -2.09 17.01 0.99
CA ASP A 115 -3.21 17.92 0.73
C ASP A 115 -3.82 18.48 2.03
N GLU A 116 -3.73 17.72 3.13
CA GLU A 116 -4.12 18.14 4.49
C GLU A 116 -3.09 19.07 5.17
N GLY A 117 -1.89 19.20 4.60
CA GLY A 117 -0.87 20.15 5.04
C GLY A 117 0.01 19.69 6.21
N TRP A 118 -0.10 18.43 6.63
CA TRP A 118 0.66 17.88 7.76
C TRP A 118 2.03 17.37 7.32
N ILE A 119 2.87 18.29 6.83
CA ILE A 119 4.15 17.98 6.20
C ILE A 119 5.33 18.44 7.04
N VAL A 120 6.39 17.63 7.03
CA VAL A 120 7.67 17.96 7.67
C VAL A 120 8.77 17.85 6.61
N GLY A 121 9.46 18.97 6.36
CA GLY A 121 10.40 19.11 5.25
C GLY A 121 11.70 18.32 5.42
N GLY A 122 12.26 17.89 4.29
CA GLY A 122 13.67 17.49 4.17
C GLY A 122 14.07 16.16 4.80
N HIS A 123 15.38 15.93 4.85
CA HIS A 123 15.98 14.77 5.50
C HIS A 123 16.08 15.03 7.01
N THR A 124 15.17 14.43 7.78
CA THR A 124 15.06 14.57 9.23
C THR A 124 15.84 13.47 9.98
N THR A 125 17.11 13.27 9.62
CA THR A 125 17.93 12.14 10.10
C THR A 125 17.92 11.92 11.62
N PRO A 126 18.00 12.95 12.49
CA PRO A 126 18.02 12.72 13.94
C PRO A 126 16.70 12.21 14.52
N VAL A 127 15.59 12.34 13.79
CA VAL A 127 14.23 12.08 14.29
C VAL A 127 13.44 11.10 13.42
N LYS A 128 14.07 10.51 12.39
CA LYS A 128 13.41 9.66 11.40
C LYS A 128 12.65 8.50 12.02
N ASP A 129 13.22 7.86 13.03
CA ASP A 129 12.58 6.69 13.65
C ASP A 129 11.41 7.11 14.53
N GLN A 130 11.50 8.24 15.23
CA GLN A 130 10.39 8.86 15.97
C GLN A 130 9.25 9.25 15.03
N LEU A 131 9.55 9.78 13.83
CA LEU A 131 8.54 10.10 12.83
C LEU A 131 7.83 8.84 12.34
N LYS A 132 8.54 7.74 12.12
CA LYS A 132 7.91 6.45 11.74
C LYS A 132 7.05 5.88 12.86
N GLU A 133 7.54 5.93 14.09
CA GLU A 133 6.80 5.47 15.28
C GLU A 133 5.51 6.26 15.49
N ALA A 134 5.54 7.57 15.19
CA ALA A 134 4.36 8.44 15.17
C ALA A 134 3.45 8.21 13.94
N GLY A 135 3.71 7.18 13.12
CA GLY A 135 2.91 6.86 11.94
C GLY A 135 3.19 7.75 10.72
N GLY A 136 4.28 8.50 10.73
CA GLY A 136 4.75 9.31 9.62
C GLY A 136 5.17 8.46 8.42
N LEU A 137 4.80 8.93 7.23
CA LEU A 137 5.15 8.28 5.97
C LEU A 137 6.13 9.15 5.18
N TRP A 138 7.15 8.53 4.60
CA TRP A 138 8.10 9.23 3.74
C TRP A 138 7.54 9.32 2.32
N TYR A 139 7.17 10.53 1.91
CA TYR A 139 6.64 10.76 0.58
C TYR A 139 7.77 10.99 -0.42
N MET A 140 8.25 9.91 -1.04
CA MET A 140 9.40 9.94 -1.96
C MET A 140 9.26 11.00 -3.07
N ARG A 141 8.06 11.21 -3.61
CA ARG A 141 7.80 12.16 -4.69
C ARG A 141 8.13 13.61 -4.31
N HIS A 142 7.78 14.02 -3.09
CA HIS A 142 8.01 15.39 -2.61
C HIS A 142 9.21 15.50 -1.67
N ARG A 143 9.84 14.37 -1.32
CA ARG A 143 10.97 14.28 -0.39
C ARG A 143 10.68 14.96 0.94
N VAL A 144 9.50 14.68 1.49
CA VAL A 144 9.04 15.15 2.79
C VAL A 144 8.45 13.99 3.58
N TRP A 145 8.32 14.20 4.88
CA TRP A 145 7.46 13.37 5.71
C TRP A 145 6.03 13.90 5.69
N THR A 146 5.06 13.00 5.69
CA THR A 146 3.64 13.29 5.84
C THR A 146 3.11 12.63 7.10
N MET A 147 2.48 13.42 7.97
CA MET A 147 1.99 12.99 9.27
C MET A 147 0.51 12.58 9.19
N PRO A 148 0.07 11.60 9.99
CA PRO A 148 -1.31 11.08 9.92
C PRO A 148 -2.37 12.08 10.41
N ASP A 149 -1.98 13.03 11.24
CA ASP A 149 -2.84 14.05 11.83
C ASP A 149 -2.03 15.27 12.30
N ARG A 150 -2.76 16.27 12.80
CA ARG A 150 -2.16 17.50 13.32
C ARG A 150 -1.34 17.29 14.60
N GLU A 151 -1.75 16.39 15.48
CA GLU A 151 -1.08 16.15 16.77
C GLU A 151 0.32 15.57 16.57
N THR A 152 0.41 14.54 15.72
CA THR A 152 1.68 13.93 15.31
C THR A 152 2.57 14.91 14.53
N TRP A 153 1.98 15.82 13.75
CA TRP A 153 2.71 16.90 13.10
C TRP A 153 3.28 17.92 14.09
N GLU A 154 2.51 18.39 15.07
CA GLU A 154 3.00 19.28 16.14
C GLU A 154 4.10 18.60 16.97
N TYR A 155 3.93 17.31 17.28
CA TYR A 155 4.98 16.50 17.89
C TYR A 155 6.25 16.47 17.04
N ALA A 156 6.13 16.18 15.75
CA ALA A 156 7.26 16.15 14.83
C ALA A 156 8.00 17.50 14.75
N GLN A 157 7.27 18.62 14.76
CA GLN A 157 7.86 19.96 14.82
C GLN A 157 8.65 20.18 16.12
N SER A 158 8.13 19.71 17.26
CA SER A 158 8.81 19.84 18.56
C SER A 158 10.16 19.10 18.63
N LEU A 159 10.35 18.07 17.80
CA LEU A 159 11.59 17.29 17.74
C LEU A 159 12.67 17.95 16.88
N LEU A 160 12.30 18.88 16.00
CA LEU A 160 13.24 19.46 15.04
C LEU A 160 13.89 20.74 15.60
N PRO A 161 15.22 20.88 15.48
CA PRO A 161 15.92 22.07 15.94
C PRO A 161 15.69 23.22 14.95
N GLY A 162 14.87 24.21 15.31
CA GLY A 162 14.75 25.48 14.58
C GLY A 162 13.31 25.97 14.36
N GLU A 163 13.17 27.25 13.97
CA GLU A 163 11.92 27.79 13.43
C GLU A 163 11.79 27.32 11.97
N PHE A 164 10.73 26.56 11.66
CA PHE A 164 10.37 26.09 10.32
C PHE A 164 9.24 26.93 9.73
#